data_AF-W7YPE2-F1
#
_entry.id   AF-W7YPE2-F1
#
_cell.length_a   1.000
_cell.length_b   1.000
_cell.length_c   1.000
_cell.angle_alpha   90.00
_cell.angle_beta   90.00
_cell.angle_gamma   90.00
#
_symmetry.space_group_name_H-M   'P 1'
#
loop_
_entity.id
_entity.type
_entity.pdbx_description
1 polymer ?
#
loop_
_entity_poly.entity_id
_entity_poly.type
_entity_poly.pdbx_seq_one_letter_code
_entity_poly.pdbx_strand_id
1 'polypeptide(L)'
;MRQWSLFFRKEMLEMTRSYKWLWVPIVFLLYGVMQPISMYFLPDILKHAGNMPEGTIINIPTPTGPEELAQTLGQYDTIGILILVLAMMGILSAERQSGVISMIFVKPISYLSYVGAKWASIIALSGASFLIGYAGAWYYSHFLMSPIPVGAAIQGALLYVLWLSFIGSLLLFVSSFLNSAAAIAFTTIGGAVILSVLSGLLPRYLAWSPSNLSKMAMEFIQTGTTSMNLTAILVLSIGCIVACLCGTVLVISRRQKV
;
A
#
# COMPACT_ATOMS: atom_id res chain seq x y z
N MET A 1 -5.63 17.96 20.40
CA MET A 1 -5.68 16.50 20.62
C MET A 1 -7.11 15.96 20.63
N ARG A 2 -8.02 16.47 21.47
CA ARG A 2 -9.40 15.97 21.59
C ARG A 2 -10.22 15.99 20.28
N GLN A 3 -10.03 16.99 19.41
CA GLN A 3 -10.71 17.04 18.10
C GLN A 3 -10.21 15.95 17.14
N TRP A 4 -8.90 15.78 17.01
CA TRP A 4 -8.29 14.75 16.16
C TRP A 4 -8.75 13.34 16.56
N SER A 5 -8.75 13.02 17.86
CA SER A 5 -9.18 11.70 18.34
C SER A 5 -10.66 11.41 18.04
N LEU A 6 -11.51 12.44 18.05
CA LEU A 6 -12.93 12.29 17.69
C LEU A 6 -13.10 11.98 16.21
N PHE A 7 -12.40 12.70 15.33
CA PHE A 7 -12.42 12.40 13.89
C PHE A 7 -11.84 11.02 13.60
N PHE A 8 -10.71 10.67 14.22
CA PHE A 8 -10.10 9.36 14.02
C PHE A 8 -11.04 8.23 14.45
N ARG A 9 -11.69 8.37 15.62
CA ARG A 9 -12.70 7.40 16.07
C ARG A 9 -13.88 7.30 15.11
N LYS A 10 -14.33 8.43 14.55
CA LYS A 10 -15.39 8.45 13.54
C LYS A 10 -14.97 7.66 12.29
N GLU A 11 -13.76 7.88 11.77
CA GLU A 11 -13.25 7.14 10.61
C GLU A 11 -13.13 5.63 10.92
N MET A 12 -12.60 5.26 12.08
CA MET A 12 -12.52 3.86 12.51
C MET A 12 -13.88 3.19 12.60
N LEU A 13 -14.89 3.89 13.15
CA LEU A 13 -16.26 3.38 13.23
C LEU A 13 -16.88 3.22 11.84
N GLU A 14 -16.66 4.15 10.93
CA GLU A 14 -17.13 4.05 9.55
C GLU A 14 -16.51 2.84 8.84
N MET A 15 -15.18 2.68 8.93
CA MET A 15 -14.48 1.52 8.35
C MET A 15 -14.96 0.20 8.94
N THR A 16 -15.26 0.17 10.23
CA THR A 16 -15.79 -1.03 10.91
C THR A 16 -17.21 -1.35 10.42
N ARG A 17 -18.09 -0.35 10.34
CA ARG A 17 -19.48 -0.53 9.85
C ARG A 17 -19.57 -0.88 8.37
N SER A 18 -18.60 -0.45 7.58
CA SER A 18 -18.43 -0.86 6.18
C SER A 18 -17.64 -2.18 6.02
N TYR A 19 -17.39 -2.90 7.11
CA TYR A 19 -16.65 -4.17 7.13
C TYR A 19 -15.24 -4.12 6.53
N LYS A 20 -14.64 -2.93 6.35
CA LYS A 20 -13.31 -2.78 5.74
C LYS A 20 -12.22 -3.44 6.57
N TRP A 21 -12.35 -3.39 7.89
CA TRP A 21 -11.48 -4.10 8.84
C TRP A 21 -11.58 -5.63 8.77
N LEU A 22 -12.60 -6.17 8.11
CA LEU A 22 -12.73 -7.61 7.89
C LEU A 22 -12.19 -7.97 6.51
N TRP A 23 -12.75 -7.39 5.44
CA TRP A 23 -12.45 -7.86 4.10
C TRP A 23 -11.07 -7.41 3.59
N VAL A 24 -10.57 -6.22 3.96
CA VAL A 24 -9.26 -5.74 3.46
C VAL A 24 -8.12 -6.62 4.01
N PRO A 25 -8.00 -6.88 5.33
CA PRO A 25 -6.99 -7.80 5.83
C PRO A 25 -7.11 -9.21 5.27
N ILE A 26 -8.33 -9.72 5.08
CA ILE A 26 -8.56 -11.05 4.50
C ILE A 26 -7.99 -11.12 3.09
N VAL A 27 -8.23 -10.13 2.23
CA VAL A 27 -7.71 -10.18 0.86
C VAL A 27 -6.19 -10.07 0.85
N PHE A 28 -5.59 -9.22 1.69
CA PHE A 28 -4.13 -9.18 1.85
C PHE A 28 -3.57 -10.53 2.33
N LEU A 29 -4.22 -11.17 3.29
CA LEU A 29 -3.86 -12.50 3.79
C LEU A 29 -3.95 -13.57 2.71
N LEU A 30 -5.06 -13.61 1.98
CA LEU A 30 -5.26 -14.56 0.89
C LEU A 30 -4.17 -14.42 -0.16
N TYR A 31 -3.89 -13.20 -0.63
CA TYR A 31 -2.83 -12.99 -1.62
C TYR A 31 -1.43 -13.28 -1.07
N GLY A 32 -1.17 -12.90 0.19
CA GLY A 32 0.13 -13.14 0.82
C GLY A 32 0.44 -14.62 1.02
N VAL A 33 -0.57 -15.42 1.37
CA VAL A 33 -0.43 -16.87 1.58
C VAL A 33 -0.52 -17.65 0.27
N MET A 34 -1.38 -17.22 -0.66
CA MET A 34 -1.58 -17.88 -1.94
C MET A 34 -0.29 -17.92 -2.75
N GLN A 35 0.47 -16.82 -2.76
CA GLN A 35 1.72 -16.69 -3.54
C GLN A 35 2.75 -17.80 -3.24
N PRO A 36 3.26 -17.98 -2.00
CA PRO A 36 4.23 -19.03 -1.70
C PRO A 36 3.67 -20.45 -1.84
N ILE A 37 2.39 -20.67 -1.52
CA ILE A 37 1.75 -21.98 -1.68
C ILE A 37 1.67 -22.35 -3.16
N SER A 38 1.16 -21.45 -4.00
CA SER A 38 1.03 -21.68 -5.44
C SER A 38 2.40 -21.92 -6.08
N MET A 39 3.43 -21.18 -5.68
CA MET A 39 4.75 -21.32 -6.26
C MET A 39 5.43 -22.63 -5.83
N TYR A 40 5.28 -23.05 -4.56
CA TYR A 40 5.82 -24.33 -4.09
C TYR A 40 5.15 -25.53 -4.79
N PHE A 41 3.83 -25.50 -4.96
CA PHE A 41 3.09 -26.59 -5.61
C PHE A 41 2.98 -26.46 -7.14
N LEU A 42 3.58 -25.43 -7.75
CA LEU A 42 3.53 -25.21 -9.20
C LEU A 42 4.00 -26.43 -10.02
N PRO A 43 5.11 -27.12 -9.67
CA PRO A 43 5.53 -28.31 -10.42
C PRO A 43 4.49 -29.42 -10.39
N ASP A 44 3.82 -29.62 -9.25
CA ASP A 44 2.81 -30.68 -9.10
C ASP A 44 1.50 -30.32 -9.79
N ILE A 45 1.09 -29.04 -9.75
CA ILE A 45 -0.04 -28.52 -10.53
C ILE A 45 0.20 -28.80 -12.02
N LEU A 46 1.40 -28.53 -12.53
CA LEU A 46 1.74 -28.74 -13.94
C LEU A 46 1.79 -30.23 -14.33
N LYS A 47 2.29 -31.11 -13.45
CA LYS A 47 2.24 -32.57 -13.67
C LYS A 47 0.81 -33.08 -13.82
N HIS A 48 -0.12 -32.55 -13.02
CA HIS A 48 -1.52 -32.98 -13.02
C HIS A 48 -2.41 -32.23 -14.02
N ALA A 49 -1.96 -31.09 -14.57
CA ALA A 49 -2.70 -30.30 -15.56
C ALA A 49 -2.80 -30.94 -16.96
N GLY A 50 -2.16 -32.11 -17.17
CA GLY A 50 -2.58 -33.08 -18.19
C GLY A 50 -2.49 -32.60 -19.63
N ASN A 51 -1.29 -32.24 -20.10
CA ASN A 51 -0.99 -32.21 -21.54
C ASN A 51 0.52 -32.15 -21.87
N MET A 52 1.39 -32.62 -20.96
CA MET A 52 2.83 -32.60 -21.21
C MET A 52 3.25 -33.86 -21.98
N PRO A 53 4.02 -33.73 -23.09
CA PRO A 53 4.57 -34.87 -23.82
C PRO A 53 5.33 -35.82 -22.88
N GLU A 54 5.19 -37.13 -23.10
CA GLU A 54 5.93 -38.15 -22.35
C GLU A 54 7.44 -37.84 -22.41
N GLY A 55 8.09 -37.70 -21.25
CA GLY A 55 9.50 -37.35 -21.12
C GLY A 55 9.81 -35.87 -20.83
N THR A 56 8.79 -35.01 -20.64
CA THR A 56 9.03 -33.60 -20.26
C THR A 56 9.52 -33.50 -18.82
N ILE A 57 10.80 -33.18 -18.64
CA ILE A 57 11.40 -32.88 -17.32
C ILE A 57 11.03 -31.45 -16.94
N ILE A 58 10.02 -31.29 -16.06
CA ILE A 58 9.70 -29.98 -15.48
C ILE A 58 10.74 -29.66 -14.41
N ASN A 59 11.79 -28.92 -14.78
CA ASN A 59 12.75 -28.37 -13.84
C ASN A 59 12.50 -26.86 -13.68
N ILE A 60 11.39 -26.51 -13.03
CA ILE A 60 11.14 -25.13 -12.60
C ILE A 60 11.83 -24.96 -11.25
N PRO A 61 12.89 -24.14 -11.15
CA PRO A 61 13.55 -23.92 -9.88
C PRO A 61 12.56 -23.26 -8.91
N THR A 62 12.38 -23.87 -7.73
CA THR A 62 11.62 -23.23 -6.66
C THR A 62 12.41 -22.00 -6.19
N PRO A 63 11.80 -20.81 -6.16
CA PRO A 63 12.47 -19.62 -5.68
C PRO A 63 12.86 -19.80 -4.21
N THR A 64 13.90 -19.09 -3.81
CA THR A 64 14.27 -19.05 -2.39
C THR A 64 13.19 -18.30 -1.60
N GLY A 65 13.07 -18.57 -0.30
CA GLY A 65 12.13 -17.86 0.58
C GLY A 65 12.23 -16.33 0.49
N PRO A 66 13.45 -15.73 0.51
CA PRO A 66 13.61 -14.29 0.30
C PRO A 66 13.13 -13.78 -1.06
N GLU A 67 13.39 -14.52 -2.14
CA GLU A 67 12.92 -14.17 -3.48
C GLU A 67 11.40 -14.23 -3.56
N GLU A 68 10.77 -15.27 -3.00
CA GLU A 68 9.31 -15.41 -2.99
C GLU A 68 8.62 -14.32 -2.17
N LEU A 69 9.20 -13.97 -1.01
CA LEU A 69 8.67 -12.89 -0.18
C LEU A 69 8.79 -11.54 -0.89
N ALA A 70 9.87 -11.31 -1.65
CA ALA A 70 10.00 -10.13 -2.49
C ALA A 70 9.00 -10.12 -3.65
N GLN A 71 8.76 -11.26 -4.31
CA GLN A 71 7.72 -11.38 -5.34
C GLN A 71 6.32 -11.06 -4.78
N THR A 72 6.04 -11.49 -3.55
CA THR A 72 4.79 -11.17 -2.85
C THR A 72 4.62 -9.65 -2.65
N LEU A 73 5.69 -8.93 -2.29
CA LEU A 73 5.66 -7.46 -2.24
C LEU A 73 5.37 -6.85 -3.61
N GLY A 74 5.98 -7.38 -4.68
CA GLY A 74 5.68 -6.96 -6.05
C GLY A 74 4.22 -7.20 -6.45
N GLN A 75 3.59 -8.27 -5.96
CA GLN A 75 2.16 -8.49 -6.16
C GLN A 75 1.31 -7.50 -5.38
N TYR A 76 1.72 -7.12 -4.17
CA TYR A 76 1.07 -6.05 -3.42
C TYR A 76 1.20 -4.68 -4.08
N ASP A 77 2.24 -4.41 -4.87
CA ASP A 77 2.35 -3.16 -5.64
C ASP A 77 1.25 -3.01 -6.70
N THR A 78 0.65 -4.12 -7.13
CA THR A 78 -0.45 -4.10 -8.08
C THR A 78 -1.79 -4.30 -7.37
N ILE A 79 -1.99 -5.49 -6.80
CA ILE A 79 -3.26 -5.90 -6.21
C ILE A 79 -3.48 -5.23 -4.85
N GLY A 80 -2.44 -5.14 -4.02
CA GLY A 80 -2.52 -4.50 -2.71
C GLY A 80 -2.83 -3.01 -2.80
N ILE A 81 -2.16 -2.28 -3.70
CA ILE A 81 -2.47 -0.87 -3.99
C ILE A 81 -3.90 -0.73 -4.52
N LEU A 82 -4.31 -1.58 -5.45
CA LEU A 82 -5.66 -1.55 -6.01
C LEU A 82 -6.71 -1.71 -4.91
N ILE A 83 -6.58 -2.73 -4.04
CA ILE A 83 -7.50 -2.98 -2.94
C ILE A 83 -7.55 -1.80 -1.97
N LEU A 84 -6.38 -1.27 -1.60
CA LEU A 84 -6.28 -0.13 -0.70
C LEU A 84 -7.01 1.09 -1.27
N VAL A 85 -6.76 1.39 -2.54
CA VAL A 85 -7.36 2.54 -3.21
C VAL A 85 -8.88 2.36 -3.34
N LEU A 86 -9.36 1.19 -3.75
CA LEU A 86 -10.80 0.92 -3.85
C LEU A 86 -11.50 0.97 -2.49
N ALA A 87 -10.85 0.49 -1.43
CA ALA A 87 -11.39 0.58 -0.07
C ALA A 87 -11.54 2.05 0.39
N MET A 88 -10.65 2.93 -0.07
CA MET A 88 -10.49 4.31 0.44
C MET A 88 -10.94 5.41 -0.52
N MET A 89 -11.30 5.10 -1.78
CA MET A 89 -11.65 6.12 -2.81
C MET A 89 -12.82 7.04 -2.42
N GLY A 90 -13.65 6.60 -1.47
CA GLY A 90 -14.79 7.33 -0.91
C GLY A 90 -14.44 8.33 0.19
N ILE A 91 -13.19 8.37 0.70
CA ILE A 91 -12.87 8.96 2.01
C ILE A 91 -13.20 10.45 2.16
N LEU A 92 -13.11 11.22 1.07
CA LEU A 92 -13.56 12.63 1.03
C LEU A 92 -14.72 12.85 0.05
N SER A 93 -14.82 12.05 -1.01
CA SER A 93 -15.87 12.21 -2.03
C SER A 93 -17.26 11.92 -1.45
N ALA A 94 -17.41 10.89 -0.62
CA ALA A 94 -18.68 10.51 -0.02
C ALA A 94 -19.20 11.59 0.96
N GLU A 95 -18.33 12.15 1.79
CA GLU A 95 -18.70 13.23 2.72
C GLU A 95 -19.02 14.53 1.99
N ARG A 96 -18.33 14.79 0.86
CA ARG A 96 -18.61 15.97 0.03
C ARG A 96 -19.97 15.85 -0.64
N GLN A 97 -20.30 14.69 -1.20
CA GLN A 97 -21.58 14.45 -1.87
C GLN A 97 -22.76 14.46 -0.89
N SER A 98 -22.55 14.00 0.35
CA SER A 98 -23.57 14.03 1.40
C SER A 98 -23.71 15.39 2.11
N GLY A 99 -22.90 16.40 1.76
CA GLY A 99 -22.93 17.72 2.40
C GLY A 99 -22.40 17.74 3.84
N VAL A 100 -21.85 16.63 4.35
CA VAL A 100 -21.34 16.53 5.72
C VAL A 100 -20.16 17.49 5.95
N ILE A 101 -19.33 17.71 4.92
CA ILE A 101 -18.16 18.58 5.02
C ILE A 101 -18.56 20.02 5.39
N SER A 102 -19.59 20.59 4.76
CA SER A 102 -20.03 21.96 5.08
C SER A 102 -20.56 22.06 6.50
N MET A 103 -21.30 21.05 6.98
CA MET A 103 -21.82 21.02 8.35
C MET A 103 -20.70 20.93 9.41
N ILE A 104 -19.62 20.19 9.12
CA ILE A 104 -18.46 20.07 10.00
C ILE A 104 -17.78 21.44 10.19
N PHE A 105 -17.56 22.19 9.10
CA PHE A 105 -16.79 23.44 9.14
C PHE A 105 -17.60 24.69 9.51
N VAL A 106 -18.89 24.56 9.84
CA VAL A 106 -19.65 25.63 10.52
C VAL A 106 -19.06 25.95 11.90
N LYS A 107 -18.42 24.97 12.55
CA LYS A 107 -17.68 25.18 13.80
C LYS A 107 -16.19 25.41 13.51
N PRO A 108 -15.47 26.19 14.34
CA PRO A 108 -14.04 26.42 14.17
C PRO A 108 -13.26 25.13 14.49
N ILE A 109 -13.15 24.26 13.50
CA ILE A 109 -12.45 22.98 13.57
C ILE A 109 -11.13 23.08 12.81
N SER A 110 -10.08 22.52 13.40
CA SER A 110 -8.78 22.46 12.74
C SER A 110 -8.79 21.54 11.51
N TYR A 111 -8.51 22.10 10.33
CA TYR A 111 -8.31 21.33 9.09
C TYR A 111 -7.20 20.28 9.22
N LEU A 112 -6.15 20.58 9.98
CA LEU A 112 -5.05 19.64 10.26
C LEU A 112 -5.55 18.43 11.06
N SER A 113 -6.41 18.65 12.05
CA SER A 113 -6.99 17.56 12.84
C SER A 113 -7.88 16.67 11.99
N TYR A 114 -8.64 17.25 11.06
CA TYR A 114 -9.52 16.52 10.15
C TYR A 114 -8.73 15.68 9.13
N VAL A 115 -7.78 16.29 8.40
CA VAL A 115 -6.96 15.59 7.39
C VAL A 115 -6.07 14.55 8.06
N GLY A 116 -5.44 14.90 9.18
CA GLY A 116 -4.57 13.98 9.93
C GLY A 116 -5.32 12.75 10.45
N ALA A 117 -6.59 12.89 10.84
CA ALA A 117 -7.40 11.76 11.27
C ALA A 117 -7.72 10.81 10.10
N LYS A 118 -8.07 11.35 8.93
CA LYS A 118 -8.30 10.56 7.71
C LYS A 118 -7.05 9.83 7.26
N TRP A 119 -5.91 10.52 7.24
CA TRP A 119 -4.64 9.91 6.89
C TRP A 119 -4.24 8.78 7.85
N ALA A 120 -4.34 9.03 9.16
CA ALA A 120 -4.07 8.00 10.16
C ALA A 120 -5.01 6.80 10.02
N SER A 121 -6.27 7.02 9.62
CA SER A 121 -7.23 5.93 9.39
C SER A 121 -6.85 5.05 8.20
N ILE A 122 -6.37 5.66 7.11
CA ILE A 122 -5.86 4.93 5.94
C ILE A 122 -4.66 4.08 6.35
N ILE A 123 -3.70 4.66 7.10
CA ILE A 123 -2.49 3.96 7.54
C ILE A 123 -2.80 2.82 8.51
N ALA A 124 -3.74 3.04 9.44
CA ALA A 124 -4.12 2.00 10.38
C ALA A 124 -4.67 0.78 9.65
N LEU A 125 -5.62 0.98 8.72
CA LEU A 125 -6.19 -0.11 7.94
C LEU A 125 -5.16 -0.76 7.00
N SER A 126 -4.41 0.04 6.24
CA SER A 126 -3.45 -0.47 5.27
C SER A 126 -2.30 -1.19 5.94
N GLY A 127 -1.72 -0.62 6.99
CA GLY A 127 -0.63 -1.19 7.76
C GLY A 127 -1.04 -2.50 8.44
N ALA A 128 -2.20 -2.53 9.13
CA ALA A 128 -2.67 -3.76 9.76
C ALA A 128 -2.97 -4.86 8.72
N SER A 129 -3.64 -4.52 7.62
CA SER A 129 -3.96 -5.48 6.56
C SER A 129 -2.70 -6.05 5.91
N PHE A 130 -1.75 -5.17 5.58
CA PHE A 130 -0.46 -5.56 5.04
C PHE A 130 0.32 -6.44 6.00
N LEU A 131 0.44 -6.06 7.28
CA LEU A 131 1.20 -6.84 8.27
C LEU A 131 0.61 -8.25 8.45
N ILE A 132 -0.71 -8.39 8.44
CA ILE A 132 -1.37 -9.70 8.51
C ILE A 132 -1.02 -10.54 7.28
N GLY A 133 -1.14 -9.98 6.07
CA GLY A 133 -0.82 -10.72 4.85
C GLY A 133 0.66 -11.03 4.67
N TYR A 134 1.53 -10.07 5.02
CA TYR A 134 2.97 -10.22 4.99
C TYR A 134 3.47 -11.24 6.02
N ALA A 135 2.87 -11.30 7.21
CA ALA A 135 3.17 -12.33 8.19
C ALA A 135 2.81 -13.74 7.67
N GLY A 136 1.67 -13.86 6.97
CA GLY A 136 1.30 -15.09 6.28
C GLY A 136 2.32 -15.48 5.21
N ALA A 137 2.67 -14.55 4.33
CA ALA A 137 3.69 -14.75 3.29
C ALA A 137 5.03 -15.18 3.90
N TRP A 138 5.52 -14.45 4.89
CA TRP A 138 6.78 -14.75 5.58
C TRP A 138 6.76 -16.13 6.23
N TYR A 139 5.68 -16.51 6.90
CA TYR A 139 5.53 -17.82 7.52
C TYR A 139 5.65 -18.94 6.47
N TYR A 140 4.83 -18.91 5.42
CA TYR A 140 4.84 -19.97 4.41
C TYR A 140 6.13 -19.99 3.59
N SER A 141 6.68 -18.84 3.20
CA SER A 141 7.96 -18.77 2.48
C SER A 141 9.13 -19.28 3.33
N HIS A 142 9.15 -18.99 4.64
CA HIS A 142 10.21 -19.46 5.54
C HIS A 142 10.16 -20.99 5.73
N PHE A 143 8.95 -21.56 5.87
CA PHE A 143 8.77 -22.99 6.14
C PHE A 143 8.85 -23.87 4.90
N LEU A 144 8.28 -23.44 3.77
CA LEU A 144 8.20 -24.29 2.56
C LEU A 144 9.44 -24.18 1.66
N MET A 145 10.13 -23.04 1.65
CA MET A 145 11.20 -22.78 0.69
C MET A 145 12.56 -22.71 1.37
N SER A 146 12.89 -21.58 1.98
CA SER A 146 14.14 -21.42 2.70
C SER A 146 14.04 -20.38 3.82
N PRO A 147 14.87 -20.51 4.88
CA PRO A 147 14.84 -19.58 5.99
C PRO A 147 15.13 -18.13 5.57
N ILE A 148 14.21 -17.24 5.94
CA ILE A 148 14.35 -15.79 5.76
C ILE A 148 14.86 -15.15 7.04
N PRO A 149 15.94 -14.35 7.02
CA PRO A 149 16.39 -13.58 8.17
C PRO A 149 15.29 -12.62 8.65
N VAL A 150 14.88 -12.74 9.92
CA VAL A 150 13.79 -11.94 10.50
C VAL A 150 14.08 -10.43 10.41
N GLY A 151 15.34 -10.04 10.59
CA GLY A 151 15.75 -8.64 10.44
C GLY A 151 15.51 -8.09 9.04
N ALA A 152 15.78 -8.88 7.99
CA ALA A 152 15.51 -8.48 6.61
C ALA A 152 14.01 -8.37 6.32
N ALA A 153 13.21 -9.31 6.84
CA ALA A 153 11.75 -9.27 6.71
C ALA A 153 11.14 -8.04 7.40
N ILE A 154 11.57 -7.72 8.63
CA ILE A 154 11.06 -6.54 9.35
C ILE A 154 11.43 -5.24 8.62
N GLN A 155 12.68 -5.11 8.14
CA GLN A 155 13.09 -3.91 7.41
C GLN A 155 12.35 -3.75 6.08
N GLY A 156 12.17 -4.84 5.33
CA GLY A 156 11.33 -4.86 4.13
C GLY A 156 9.89 -4.43 4.44
N ALA A 157 9.29 -4.96 5.51
CA ALA A 157 7.95 -4.58 5.94
C ALA A 157 7.84 -3.08 6.28
N LEU A 158 8.82 -2.52 6.99
CA LEU A 158 8.83 -1.09 7.35
C LEU A 158 8.91 -0.17 6.13
N LEU A 159 9.80 -0.49 5.18
CA LEU A 159 9.92 0.25 3.92
C LEU A 159 8.62 0.17 3.11
N TYR A 160 7.98 -1.00 3.08
CA TYR A 160 6.73 -1.20 2.36
C TYR A 160 5.53 -0.49 3.04
N VAL A 161 5.47 -0.46 4.37
CA VAL A 161 4.46 0.35 5.10
C VAL A 161 4.63 1.84 4.80
N LEU A 162 5.87 2.33 4.68
CA LEU A 162 6.13 3.71 4.27
C LEU A 162 5.65 3.98 2.84
N TRP A 163 5.85 3.02 1.93
CA TRP A 163 5.32 3.08 0.58
C TRP A 163 3.78 3.13 0.56
N LEU A 164 3.10 2.27 1.31
CA LEU A 164 1.63 2.33 1.46
C LEU A 164 1.16 3.64 2.08
N SER A 165 1.94 4.22 2.99
CA SER A 165 1.66 5.53 3.59
C SER A 165 1.75 6.65 2.55
N PHE A 166 2.71 6.59 1.63
CA PHE A 166 2.79 7.50 0.48
C PHE A 166 1.58 7.36 -0.44
N ILE A 167 1.20 6.14 -0.82
CA ILE A 167 0.00 5.88 -1.63
C ILE A 167 -1.27 6.40 -0.96
N GLY A 168 -1.42 6.17 0.35
CA GLY A 168 -2.54 6.72 1.13
C GLY A 168 -2.55 8.25 1.16
N SER A 169 -1.39 8.89 1.21
CA SER A 169 -1.26 10.36 1.16
C SER A 169 -1.62 10.91 -0.20
N LEU A 170 -1.17 10.25 -1.28
CA LEU A 170 -1.52 10.59 -2.66
C LEU A 170 -3.02 10.45 -2.89
N LEU A 171 -3.64 9.36 -2.43
CA LEU A 171 -5.08 9.14 -2.50
C LEU A 171 -5.85 10.29 -1.85
N LEU A 172 -5.44 10.67 -0.65
CA LEU A 172 -6.10 11.73 0.12
C LEU A 172 -5.95 13.10 -0.60
N PHE A 173 -4.77 13.37 -1.14
CA PHE A 173 -4.50 14.56 -1.96
C PHE A 173 -5.38 14.60 -3.21
N VAL A 174 -5.43 13.53 -4.01
CA VAL A 174 -6.27 13.43 -5.20
C VAL A 174 -7.76 13.59 -4.84
N SER A 175 -8.20 12.97 -3.73
CA SER A 175 -9.56 13.07 -3.20
C SER A 175 -9.95 14.49 -2.78
N SER A 176 -8.97 15.37 -2.50
CA SER A 176 -9.24 16.77 -2.20
C SER A 176 -9.69 17.57 -3.44
N PHE A 177 -9.25 17.19 -4.65
CA PHE A 177 -9.60 17.87 -5.90
C PHE A 177 -10.83 17.30 -6.57
N LEU A 178 -10.91 15.96 -6.63
CA LEU A 178 -11.90 15.23 -7.42
C LEU A 178 -13.14 14.90 -6.57
N ASN A 179 -14.31 14.91 -7.20
CA ASN A 179 -15.59 14.60 -6.54
C ASN A 179 -16.06 13.15 -6.80
N SER A 180 -15.59 12.53 -7.88
CA SER A 180 -15.97 11.16 -8.27
C SER A 180 -15.02 10.14 -7.64
N ALA A 181 -15.58 9.15 -6.94
CA ALA A 181 -14.81 8.05 -6.34
C ALA A 181 -14.02 7.26 -7.39
N ALA A 182 -14.63 6.98 -8.55
CA ALA A 182 -13.95 6.31 -9.65
C ALA A 182 -12.76 7.13 -10.17
N ALA A 183 -12.93 8.44 -10.38
CA ALA A 183 -11.85 9.31 -10.84
C ALA A 183 -10.70 9.35 -9.83
N ILE A 184 -11.00 9.41 -8.53
CA ILE A 184 -10.00 9.33 -7.46
C ILE A 184 -9.21 8.02 -7.56
N ALA A 185 -9.89 6.90 -7.73
CA ALA A 185 -9.25 5.60 -7.81
C ALA A 185 -8.31 5.50 -9.02
N PHE A 186 -8.81 5.82 -10.21
CA PHE A 186 -8.02 5.78 -11.44
C PHE A 186 -6.82 6.72 -11.42
N THR A 187 -6.99 7.97 -10.95
CA THR A 187 -5.89 8.93 -10.88
C THR A 187 -4.84 8.50 -9.86
N THR A 188 -5.25 7.93 -8.72
CA THR A 188 -4.30 7.46 -7.70
C THR A 188 -3.51 6.24 -8.19
N ILE A 189 -4.19 5.22 -8.72
CA ILE A 189 -3.55 4.00 -9.23
C ILE A 189 -2.68 4.35 -10.44
N GLY A 190 -3.21 5.11 -11.40
CA GLY A 190 -2.48 5.55 -12.58
C GLY A 190 -1.25 6.39 -12.20
N GLY A 191 -1.38 7.29 -11.23
CA GLY A 191 -0.26 8.06 -10.71
C GLY A 191 0.83 7.19 -10.07
N ALA A 192 0.44 6.19 -9.28
CA ALA A 192 1.37 5.24 -8.68
C ALA A 192 2.11 4.40 -9.74
N VAL A 193 1.39 3.87 -10.73
CA VAL A 193 1.98 3.08 -11.82
C VAL A 193 2.92 3.94 -12.67
N ILE A 194 2.50 5.14 -13.06
CA ILE A 194 3.34 6.07 -13.83
C ILE A 194 4.61 6.40 -13.05
N LEU A 195 4.52 6.67 -11.74
CA LEU A 195 5.67 6.94 -10.90
C LEU A 195 6.63 5.73 -10.86
N SER A 196 6.10 4.52 -10.67
CA SER A 196 6.89 3.28 -10.66
C SER A 196 7.58 3.02 -11.99
N VAL A 197 6.89 3.22 -13.12
CA VAL A 197 7.45 3.05 -14.47
C VAL A 197 8.52 4.11 -14.74
N LEU A 198 8.23 5.39 -14.49
CA LEU A 198 9.18 6.48 -14.70
C LEU A 198 10.44 6.31 -13.85
N SER A 199 10.30 5.86 -12.59
CA SER A 199 11.44 5.57 -11.72
C SER A 199 12.34 4.45 -12.26
N GLY A 200 11.75 3.47 -12.98
CA GLY A 200 12.50 2.41 -13.64
C GLY A 200 13.19 2.86 -14.93
N LEU A 201 12.54 3.71 -15.73
CA LEU A 201 13.07 4.20 -17.01
C LEU A 201 14.13 5.29 -16.86
N LEU A 202 14.02 6.13 -15.83
CA LEU A 202 14.90 7.27 -15.58
C LEU A 202 15.60 7.16 -14.22
N PRO A 203 16.35 6.08 -13.95
CA PRO A 203 16.94 5.84 -12.63
C PRO A 203 17.88 6.99 -12.21
N ARG A 204 18.58 7.63 -13.16
CA ARG A 204 19.46 8.78 -12.88
C ARG A 204 18.73 10.00 -12.30
N TYR A 205 17.50 10.26 -12.74
CA TYR A 205 16.74 11.45 -12.34
C TYR A 205 15.70 11.17 -11.25
N LEU A 206 15.23 9.93 -11.14
CA LEU A 206 14.15 9.53 -10.24
C LEU A 206 14.58 8.47 -9.22
N ALA A 207 15.89 8.30 -9.00
CA ALA A 207 16.45 7.45 -7.93
C ALA A 207 15.84 7.74 -6.54
N TRP A 208 15.44 8.99 -6.31
CA TRP A 208 14.89 9.46 -5.04
C TRP A 208 13.35 9.36 -4.94
N SER A 209 12.68 8.85 -5.97
CA SER A 209 11.22 8.77 -5.98
C SER A 209 10.68 7.80 -4.91
N PRO A 210 9.50 8.09 -4.32
CA PRO A 210 8.89 7.21 -3.31
C PRO A 210 8.61 5.79 -3.80
N SER A 211 8.43 5.56 -5.11
CA SER A 211 8.23 4.23 -5.69
C SER A 211 9.44 3.31 -5.53
N ASN A 212 10.63 3.87 -5.32
CA ASN A 212 11.81 3.05 -5.03
C ASN A 212 11.78 2.45 -3.61
N LEU A 213 10.89 2.89 -2.71
CA LEU A 213 10.72 2.24 -1.40
C LEU A 213 10.29 0.78 -1.53
N SER A 214 9.37 0.46 -2.45
CA SER A 214 8.96 -0.92 -2.69
C SER A 214 10.12 -1.75 -3.27
N LYS A 215 10.84 -1.19 -4.25
CA LYS A 215 12.02 -1.86 -4.84
C LYS A 215 13.12 -2.11 -3.81
N MET A 216 13.40 -1.14 -2.96
CA MET A 216 14.33 -1.29 -1.85
C MET A 216 13.87 -2.33 -0.84
N ALA A 217 12.56 -2.40 -0.54
CA ALA A 217 12.03 -3.43 0.34
C ALA A 217 12.30 -4.84 -0.23
N MET A 218 12.05 -5.04 -1.53
CA MET A 218 12.32 -6.29 -2.23
C MET A 218 13.81 -6.65 -2.25
N GLU A 219 14.68 -5.68 -2.60
CA GLU A 219 16.14 -5.87 -2.64
C GLU A 219 16.72 -6.21 -1.26
N PHE A 220 16.24 -5.53 -0.22
CA PHE A 220 16.71 -5.74 1.14
C PHE A 220 16.34 -7.12 1.68
N ILE A 221 15.15 -7.62 1.35
CA ILE A 221 14.73 -8.97 1.72
C ILE A 221 15.66 -10.02 1.09
N GLN A 222 16.00 -9.85 -0.18
CA GLN A 222 16.81 -10.81 -0.94
C GLN A 222 18.29 -10.78 -0.56
N THR A 223 18.88 -9.59 -0.44
CA THR A 223 20.34 -9.43 -0.35
C THR A 223 20.84 -8.97 1.03
N GLY A 224 19.93 -8.53 1.91
CA GLY A 224 20.27 -7.93 3.20
C GLY A 224 20.95 -6.57 3.12
N THR A 225 21.12 -6.01 1.91
CA THR A 225 21.71 -4.70 1.67
C THR A 225 20.86 -3.92 0.65
N THR A 226 21.08 -2.62 0.54
CA THR A 226 20.48 -1.80 -0.52
C THR A 226 21.56 -1.14 -1.35
N SER A 227 21.50 -1.31 -2.67
CA SER A 227 22.33 -0.55 -3.61
C SER A 227 21.98 0.93 -3.64
N MET A 228 20.77 1.29 -3.22
CA MET A 228 20.24 2.65 -3.24
C MET A 228 20.53 3.41 -1.93
N ASN A 229 20.64 4.75 -2.03
CA ASN A 229 20.81 5.60 -0.86
C ASN A 229 19.52 5.67 -0.03
N LEU A 230 19.45 4.82 1.00
CA LEU A 230 18.32 4.69 1.90
C LEU A 230 17.92 6.01 2.57
N THR A 231 18.90 6.79 3.02
CA THR A 231 18.62 8.07 3.70
C THR A 231 17.95 9.08 2.77
N ALA A 232 18.43 9.19 1.53
CA ALA A 232 17.87 10.12 0.55
C ALA A 232 16.41 9.74 0.19
N ILE A 233 16.15 8.46 -0.05
CA ILE A 233 14.82 7.95 -0.41
C ILE A 233 13.85 8.12 0.75
N LEU A 234 14.26 7.84 2.00
CA LEU A 234 13.41 8.04 3.17
C LEU A 234 13.04 9.51 3.36
N VAL A 235 14.03 10.42 3.34
CA VAL A 235 13.80 11.86 3.55
C VAL A 235 12.88 12.43 2.48
N LEU A 236 13.12 12.09 1.21
CA LEU A 236 12.31 12.58 0.10
C LEU A 236 10.91 11.97 0.09
N SER A 237 10.76 10.70 0.45
CA SER A 237 9.45 10.06 0.59
C SER A 237 8.61 10.69 1.71
N ILE A 238 9.23 10.94 2.87
CA ILE A 238 8.58 11.67 3.97
C ILE A 238 8.23 13.08 3.54
N GLY A 239 9.13 13.77 2.82
CA GLY A 239 8.86 15.08 2.24
C GLY A 239 7.66 15.08 1.29
N CYS A 240 7.56 14.10 0.40
CA CYS A 240 6.41 13.93 -0.51
C CYS A 240 5.11 13.63 0.24
N ILE A 241 5.14 12.80 1.29
CA ILE A 241 3.99 12.53 2.17
C ILE A 241 3.50 13.84 2.80
N VAL A 242 4.41 14.59 3.43
CA VAL A 242 4.09 15.87 4.08
C VAL A 242 3.55 16.87 3.05
N ALA A 243 4.15 16.96 1.87
CA ALA A 243 3.69 17.81 0.78
C ALA A 243 2.25 17.47 0.33
N CYS A 244 1.93 16.18 0.18
CA CYS A 244 0.57 15.74 -0.17
C CYS A 244 -0.44 16.11 0.94
N LEU A 245 -0.08 15.93 2.21
CA LEU A 245 -0.94 16.27 3.34
C LEU A 245 -1.16 17.77 3.47
N CYS A 246 -0.09 18.57 3.38
CA CYS A 246 -0.17 20.03 3.36
C CYS A 246 -1.01 20.51 2.17
N GLY A 247 -0.79 19.95 0.98
CA GLY A 247 -1.58 20.23 -0.21
C GLY A 247 -3.07 19.95 0.00
N THR A 248 -3.41 18.83 0.61
CA THR A 248 -4.81 18.49 0.94
C THR A 248 -5.44 19.53 1.88
N VAL A 249 -4.73 19.91 2.94
CA VAL A 249 -5.19 20.90 3.91
C VAL A 249 -5.44 22.25 3.24
N LEU A 250 -4.52 22.68 2.37
CA LEU A 250 -4.65 23.94 1.63
C LEU A 250 -5.88 23.92 0.71
N VAL A 251 -6.09 22.84 -0.05
CA VAL A 251 -7.21 22.71 -0.98
C VAL A 251 -8.55 22.75 -0.23
N ILE A 252 -8.67 21.99 0.87
CA ILE A 252 -9.89 21.97 1.68
C ILE A 252 -10.15 23.36 2.29
N SER A 253 -9.11 24.01 2.83
CA SER A 253 -9.26 25.33 3.45
C SER A 253 -9.67 26.42 2.46
N ARG A 254 -9.25 26.34 1.19
CA ARG A 254 -9.64 27.30 0.15
C ARG A 254 -11.08 27.10 -0.31
N ARG A 255 -11.53 25.85 -0.45
CA ARG A 255 -12.89 25.54 -0.91
C ARG A 255 -13.99 25.85 0.12
N GLN A 256 -13.65 25.96 1.40
CA GLN A 256 -14.60 26.26 2.47
C GLN A 256 -14.75 27.77 2.75
N LYS A 257 -13.90 28.61 2.14
CA LYS A 257 -13.96 30.08 2.25
C LYS A 257 -14.80 30.74 1.15
N VAL A 258 -15.21 29.97 0.14
CA VAL A 258 -16.05 30.38 -0.99
C VAL A 258 -17.48 29.93 -0.70
#